data_AF-A0A925XPB6-F1
#
_entry.id   AF-A0A925XPB6-F1
#
_cell.length_a   1.000
_cell.length_b   1.000
_cell.length_c   1.000
_cell.angle_alpha   90.00
_cell.angle_beta   90.00
_cell.angle_gamma   90.00
#
_symmetry.space_group_name_H-M   'P 1'
#
loop_
_entity.id
_entity.type
_entity.pdbx_description
1 polymer ?
#
loop_
_entity_poly.entity_id
_entity_poly.type
_entity_poly.pdbx_seq_one_letter_code
_entity_poly.pdbx_strand_id
1 'polypeptide(L)'
;GLGYVVVFSRRGEYLRTFEPSERLNAPWGMAIAPDDFGPLSGALLVGNFGDGTVVGFNLRTGKQIDYLRDAGGVPVQVDGLWGLSFGNGESLGRSNYLYFTAGPNGEEDGLFGSLNASECQL
;
A
#
# COMPACT_ATOMS: atom_id res chain seq x y z
N GLY A 1 6.01 -5.79 14.69
CA GLY A 1 4.69 -5.44 14.13
C GLY A 1 3.71 -6.58 14.27
N LEU A 2 2.46 -6.39 13.83
CA LEU A 2 1.37 -7.38 13.88
C LEU A 2 1.14 -8.06 12.51
N GLY A 3 2.15 -8.72 11.95
CA GLY A 3 1.98 -9.51 10.73
C GLY A 3 3.25 -9.68 9.89
N TYR A 4 3.11 -10.44 8.80
CA TYR A 4 4.18 -10.74 7.86
C TYR A 4 3.64 -10.72 6.43
N VAL A 5 4.52 -10.38 5.48
CA VAL A 5 4.25 -10.53 4.04
C VAL A 5 5.19 -11.61 3.52
N VAL A 6 4.62 -12.63 2.87
CA VAL A 6 5.35 -13.81 2.40
C VAL A 6 5.13 -13.98 0.90
N VAL A 7 6.19 -14.32 0.17
CA VAL A 7 6.16 -14.61 -1.26
C VAL A 7 6.22 -16.11 -1.47
N PHE A 8 5.29 -16.59 -2.28
CA PHE A 8 5.27 -17.95 -2.78
C PHE A 8 5.44 -17.95 -4.30
N SER A 9 6.01 -19.05 -4.83
CA SER A 9 5.97 -19.33 -6.26
C SER A 9 4.54 -19.67 -6.68
N ARG A 10 4.26 -19.62 -7.99
CA ARG A 10 2.94 -20.06 -8.52
C ARG A 10 2.65 -21.54 -8.27
N ARG A 11 3.64 -22.32 -7.84
CA ARG A 11 3.51 -23.72 -7.42
C ARG A 11 3.26 -23.88 -5.92
N GLY A 12 3.17 -22.77 -5.18
CA GLY A 12 2.98 -22.76 -3.72
C GLY A 12 4.27 -22.95 -2.92
N GLU A 13 5.44 -22.87 -3.55
CA GLU A 13 6.71 -23.00 -2.84
C GLU A 13 7.04 -21.69 -2.12
N TYR A 14 7.42 -21.76 -0.84
CA TYR A 14 7.93 -20.61 -0.12
C TYR A 14 9.20 -20.09 -0.81
N LEU A 15 9.21 -18.79 -1.14
CA LEU A 15 10.39 -18.14 -1.73
C LEU A 15 11.10 -17.28 -0.70
N ARG A 16 10.36 -16.40 -0.02
CA ARG A 16 10.90 -15.54 1.04
C ARG A 16 9.80 -14.88 1.85
N THR A 17 10.14 -14.46 3.05
CA THR A 17 9.40 -13.46 3.83
C THR A 17 10.01 -12.10 3.56
N PHE A 18 9.18 -11.08 3.33
CA PHE A 18 9.65 -9.69 3.35
C PHE A 18 10.15 -9.35 4.74
N GLU A 19 11.07 -8.39 4.85
CA GLU A 19 11.71 -8.05 6.12
C GLU A 19 10.65 -7.74 7.19
N PRO A 20 10.61 -8.52 8.29
CA PRO A 20 9.68 -8.25 9.39
C PRO A 20 9.81 -6.80 9.85
N SER A 21 8.68 -6.17 10.15
CA SER A 21 8.65 -4.75 10.45
C SER A 21 7.79 -4.44 11.66
N GLU A 22 8.22 -3.47 12.46
CA GLU A 22 7.31 -2.75 13.36
C GLU A 22 6.28 -1.90 12.60
N ARG A 23 6.55 -1.58 11.33
CA ARG A 23 5.64 -0.85 10.45
C ARG A 23 4.52 -1.71 9.86
N LEU A 24 4.57 -3.04 10.00
CA LEU A 24 3.47 -3.91 9.60
C LEU A 24 2.49 -4.06 10.76
N ASN A 25 1.23 -3.74 10.51
CA ASN A 25 0.18 -3.75 11.51
C ASN A 25 -1.13 -4.28 10.91
N ALA A 26 -1.37 -5.59 11.10
CA ALA A 26 -2.45 -6.33 10.44
C ALA A 26 -2.47 -6.05 8.91
N PRO A 27 -1.41 -6.43 8.16
CA PRO A 27 -1.35 -6.16 6.73
C PRO A 27 -2.48 -6.87 5.98
N TRP A 28 -3.15 -6.16 5.07
CA TRP A 28 -4.34 -6.65 4.37
C TRP A 28 -4.29 -6.39 2.86
N GLY A 29 -4.56 -5.15 2.44
CA GLY A 29 -4.53 -4.75 1.03
C GLY A 29 -3.10 -4.66 0.49
N MET A 30 -2.88 -5.11 -0.74
CA MET A 30 -1.57 -5.01 -1.39
C MET A 30 -1.70 -4.63 -2.87
N ALA A 31 -0.82 -3.76 -3.34
CA ALA A 31 -0.73 -3.36 -4.73
C ALA A 31 0.73 -3.09 -5.12
N ILE A 32 1.09 -3.32 -6.38
CA ILE A 32 2.41 -2.95 -6.91
C ILE A 32 2.29 -1.55 -7.53
N ALA A 33 3.12 -0.62 -7.06
CA ALA A 33 3.14 0.73 -7.59
C ALA A 33 3.66 0.77 -9.04
N PRO A 34 3.00 1.52 -9.94
CA PRO A 34 3.52 1.75 -11.29
C PRO A 34 4.82 2.58 -11.24
N ASP A 35 5.50 2.64 -12.38
CA ASP A 35 6.81 3.28 -12.51
C ASP A 35 6.76 4.82 -12.33
N ASP A 36 5.57 5.42 -12.38
CA ASP A 36 5.32 6.86 -12.28
C ASP A 36 4.57 7.27 -10.99
N PHE A 37 4.55 6.42 -9.96
CA PHE A 37 3.86 6.70 -8.69
C PHE A 37 4.58 7.71 -7.79
N GLY A 38 5.86 8.01 -8.06
CA GLY A 38 6.71 8.88 -7.25
C GLY A 38 7.75 8.12 -6.41
N PRO A 39 8.05 8.52 -5.16
CA PRO A 39 9.13 7.92 -4.36
C PRO A 39 9.01 6.41 -4.09
N LEU A 40 7.79 5.87 -4.18
CA LEU A 40 7.50 4.45 -4.00
C LEU A 40 7.25 3.72 -5.34
N SER A 41 7.66 4.28 -6.48
CA SER A 41 7.51 3.63 -7.79
C SER A 41 8.15 2.24 -7.81
N GLY A 42 7.42 1.25 -8.35
CA GLY A 42 7.86 -0.15 -8.40
C GLY A 42 7.91 -0.87 -7.04
N ALA A 43 7.47 -0.24 -5.95
CA ALA A 43 7.38 -0.87 -4.65
C ALA A 43 6.13 -1.77 -4.54
N LEU A 44 6.18 -2.78 -3.67
CA LEU A 44 4.97 -3.38 -3.12
C LEU A 44 4.44 -2.43 -2.05
N LEU A 45 3.24 -1.92 -2.24
CA LEU A 45 2.50 -1.19 -1.22
C LEU A 45 1.67 -2.17 -0.42
N VAL A 46 1.77 -2.07 0.90
CA VAL A 46 1.05 -2.90 1.87
C VAL A 46 0.23 -1.96 2.75
N GLY A 47 -1.09 -2.07 2.66
CA GLY A 47 -2.02 -1.38 3.54
C GLY A 47 -2.15 -2.11 4.87
N ASN A 48 -1.96 -1.37 5.95
CA ASN A 48 -2.15 -1.85 7.30
C ASN A 48 -3.60 -1.60 7.72
N PHE A 49 -4.36 -2.67 7.92
CA PHE A 49 -5.72 -2.55 8.44
C PHE A 49 -5.71 -2.01 9.88
N GLY A 50 -4.70 -2.36 10.67
CA GLY A 50 -4.66 -2.04 12.10
C GLY A 50 -4.44 -0.56 12.44
N ASP A 51 -3.79 0.22 11.56
CA ASP A 51 -3.52 1.65 11.81
C ASP A 51 -3.75 2.56 10.58
N GLY A 52 -4.25 1.99 9.48
CA GLY A 52 -4.58 2.73 8.27
C GLY A 52 -3.39 3.21 7.43
N THR A 53 -2.15 2.91 7.84
CA THR A 53 -0.97 3.34 7.09
C THR A 53 -0.71 2.47 5.86
N VAL A 54 0.06 3.00 4.91
CA VAL A 54 0.55 2.22 3.75
C VAL A 54 2.07 2.20 3.78
N VAL A 55 2.67 1.01 3.79
CA VAL A 55 4.13 0.80 3.78
C VAL A 55 4.59 0.32 2.42
N GLY A 56 5.64 0.94 1.88
CA GLY A 56 6.33 0.51 0.67
C GLY A 56 7.48 -0.45 0.97
N PHE A 57 7.55 -1.54 0.20
CA PHE A 57 8.64 -2.51 0.24
C PHE A 57 9.26 -2.68 -1.15
N ASN A 58 10.57 -2.88 -1.18
CA ASN A 58 11.27 -3.20 -2.42
C ASN A 58 10.91 -4.62 -2.89
N LEU A 59 10.30 -4.74 -4.06
CA LEU A 59 9.82 -6.01 -4.61
C LEU A 59 10.89 -7.08 -4.85
N ARG A 60 12.17 -6.70 -4.96
CA ARG A 60 13.26 -7.66 -5.21
C ARG A 60 13.90 -8.12 -3.92
N THR A 61 14.21 -7.19 -3.04
CA THR A 61 14.96 -7.46 -1.80
C THR A 61 14.05 -7.77 -0.61
N GLY A 62 12.78 -7.37 -0.66
CA GLY A 62 11.86 -7.46 0.48
C GLY A 62 12.17 -6.47 1.61
N LYS A 63 13.12 -5.55 1.42
CA LYS A 63 13.45 -4.50 2.39
C LYS A 63 12.40 -3.40 2.40
N GLN A 64 12.19 -2.82 3.57
CA GLN A 64 11.32 -1.65 3.73
C GLN A 64 11.93 -0.44 3.03
N ILE A 65 11.08 0.39 2.43
CA ILE A 65 11.46 1.66 1.82
C ILE A 65 11.05 2.80 2.76
N ASP A 66 9.75 3.12 2.81
CA ASP A 66 9.15 4.08 3.73
C ASP A 66 7.62 3.91 3.75
N TYR A 67 6.92 4.75 4.51
CA TYR A 67 5.48 4.94 4.38
C TYR A 67 5.13 5.73 3.13
N LEU A 68 3.91 5.54 2.61
CA LEU A 68 3.27 6.53 1.77
C LEU A 68 3.00 7.77 2.61
N ARG A 69 3.48 8.93 2.14
CA ARG A 69 3.41 10.21 2.86
C ARG A 69 2.62 11.23 2.07
N ASP A 70 2.00 12.15 2.79
CA ASP A 70 1.38 13.34 2.23
C ASP A 70 2.43 14.42 1.87
N ALA A 71 1.96 15.57 1.37
CA ALA A 71 2.80 16.70 1.00
C ALA A 71 3.59 17.32 2.17
N GLY A 72 3.12 17.11 3.41
CA GLY A 72 3.82 17.53 4.63
C GLY A 72 4.87 16.52 5.09
N GLY A 73 5.02 15.39 4.39
CA GLY A 73 5.90 14.30 4.80
C GLY A 73 5.34 13.47 5.95
N VAL A 74 4.04 13.59 6.27
CA VAL A 74 3.39 12.79 7.32
C VAL A 74 2.86 11.49 6.69
N PRO A 75 3.00 10.32 7.35
CA PRO A 75 2.40 9.09 6.85
C PRO A 75 0.90 9.25 6.63
N VAL A 76 0.42 8.85 5.46
CA VAL A 76 -1.01 8.81 5.19
C VAL A 76 -1.65 7.76 6.09
N GLN A 77 -2.77 8.10 6.71
CA GLN A 77 -3.60 7.19 7.51
C GLN A 77 -5.04 7.24 7.01
N VAL A 78 -5.57 6.06 6.68
CA VAL A 78 -6.97 5.86 6.30
C VAL A 78 -7.59 4.90 7.32
N ASP A 79 -8.50 5.41 8.16
CA ASP A 79 -9.19 4.60 9.16
C ASP A 79 -9.93 3.42 8.50
N GLY A 80 -9.74 2.22 9.04
CA GLY A 80 -10.30 0.98 8.49
C GLY A 80 -9.86 0.67 7.06
N LEU A 81 -8.58 0.85 6.71
CA LEU A 81 -8.07 0.58 5.35
C LEU A 81 -8.15 -0.91 4.96
N TRP A 82 -8.79 -1.23 3.84
CA TRP A 82 -8.97 -2.60 3.35
C TRP A 82 -8.29 -2.87 2.01
N GLY A 83 -8.92 -2.44 0.91
CA GLY A 83 -8.51 -2.79 -0.45
C GLY A 83 -7.57 -1.73 -1.02
N LEU A 84 -6.62 -2.18 -1.84
CA LEU A 84 -5.72 -1.31 -2.60
C LEU A 84 -5.69 -1.77 -4.06
N SER A 85 -5.79 -0.83 -5.00
CA SER A 85 -5.59 -1.09 -6.42
C SER A 85 -5.12 0.16 -7.14
N PHE A 86 -4.27 0.00 -8.14
CA PHE A 86 -4.02 1.06 -9.11
C PHE A 86 -5.09 1.08 -10.20
N GLY A 87 -5.32 2.25 -10.77
CA GLY A 87 -6.10 2.37 -12.00
C GLY A 87 -5.35 1.79 -13.20
N ASN A 88 -6.03 1.63 -14.32
CA ASN A 88 -5.45 1.11 -15.56
C ASN A 88 -5.21 2.17 -16.64
N GLY A 89 -5.40 3.45 -16.32
CA GLY A 89 -5.31 4.55 -17.28
C GLY A 89 -6.54 4.71 -18.18
N GLU A 90 -7.56 3.87 -18.00
CA GLU A 90 -8.75 3.79 -18.84
C GLU A 90 -10.02 3.84 -17.96
N SER A 91 -10.95 2.90 -18.13
CA SER A 91 -12.20 2.84 -17.37
C SER A 91 -12.05 2.56 -15.88
N LEU A 92 -10.88 2.09 -15.41
CA LEU A 92 -10.62 1.85 -13.98
C LEU A 92 -9.86 3.01 -13.32
N GLY A 93 -9.84 4.18 -13.95
CA GLY A 93 -9.22 5.38 -13.41
C GLY A 93 -7.75 5.52 -13.77
N ARG A 94 -7.12 6.57 -13.24
CA ARG A 94 -5.76 6.99 -13.61
C ARG A 94 -4.73 5.96 -13.14
N SER A 95 -3.77 5.63 -14.01
CA SER A 95 -2.78 4.58 -13.75
C SER A 95 -1.90 4.85 -12.54
N ASN A 96 -1.59 6.13 -12.27
CA ASN A 96 -0.75 6.57 -11.16
C ASN A 96 -1.53 6.94 -9.88
N TYR A 97 -2.82 6.58 -9.80
CA TYR A 97 -3.63 6.77 -8.59
C TYR A 97 -3.82 5.43 -7.89
N LEU A 98 -3.49 5.41 -6.59
CA LEU A 98 -3.79 4.30 -5.70
C LEU A 98 -5.20 4.47 -5.17
N TYR A 99 -6.14 3.69 -5.69
CA TYR A 99 -7.51 3.61 -5.19
C TYR A 99 -7.57 2.70 -3.98
N PHE A 100 -8.41 3.06 -3.02
CA PHE A 100 -8.61 2.30 -1.80
C PHE A 100 -10.08 2.18 -1.40
N THR A 101 -10.39 1.11 -0.69
CA THR A 101 -11.63 0.97 0.09
C THR A 101 -11.30 0.96 1.57
N ALA A 102 -12.20 1.50 2.38
CA ALA A 102 -12.07 1.53 3.81
C ALA A 102 -13.42 1.42 4.52
N GLY A 103 -13.40 0.84 5.71
CA GLY A 103 -14.52 0.75 6.64
C GLY A 103 -14.25 1.56 7.91
N PRO A 104 -14.35 2.91 7.86
CA PRO A 104 -14.09 3.74 9.02
C PRO A 104 -15.18 3.60 10.08
N ASN A 105 -14.97 4.19 11.25
CA ASN A 105 -15.90 4.13 12.39
C ASN A 105 -16.23 2.68 12.79
N GLY A 106 -15.19 1.85 12.92
CA GLY A 106 -15.37 0.44 13.29
C GLY A 106 -16.16 -0.36 12.24
N GLU A 107 -15.97 -0.06 10.96
CA GLU A 107 -16.60 -0.72 9.81
C GLU A 107 -18.11 -0.45 9.64
N GLU A 108 -18.67 0.51 10.39
CA GLU A 108 -20.07 0.91 10.25
C GLU A 108 -20.34 1.77 9.00
N ASP A 109 -19.30 2.43 8.48
CA ASP A 109 -19.34 3.26 7.29
C ASP A 109 -18.51 2.69 6.14
N GLY A 110 -18.75 3.20 4.91
CA GLY A 110 -17.96 2.86 3.73
C GLY A 110 -17.30 4.09 3.11
N LEU A 111 -16.00 3.99 2.87
CA LEU A 111 -15.23 5.01 2.16
C LEU A 111 -14.53 4.40 0.95
N PHE A 112 -14.67 5.05 -0.20
CA PHE A 112 -13.87 4.80 -1.40
C PHE A 112 -13.13 6.09 -1.77
N GLY A 113 -11.83 5.98 -2.01
CA GLY A 113 -10.99 7.13 -2.28
C GLY A 113 -9.78 6.79 -3.14
N SER A 114 -8.94 7.78 -3.38
CA SER A 114 -7.71 7.63 -4.15
C SER A 114 -6.60 8.54 -3.65
N LEU A 115 -5.36 8.09 -3.76
CA LEU A 115 -4.14 8.81 -3.39
C LEU A 115 -3.20 8.91 -4.59
N ASN A 116 -2.52 10.05 -4.74
CA ASN A 116 -1.47 10.26 -5.73
C ASN A 116 -0.22 10.80 -5.05
N ALA A 117 0.93 10.13 -5.22
CA ALA A 117 2.20 10.54 -4.62
C ALA A 117 3.13 11.32 -5.58
N SER A 118 2.78 11.38 -6.86
CA SER A 118 3.49 12.15 -7.89
C SER A 118 3.16 13.65 -7.87
N GLU A 119 2.07 14.08 -7.24
CA GLU A 119 1.68 15.51 -7.14
C GLU A 119 2.36 16.27 -5.98
N CYS A 120 3.20 15.62 -5.15
CA CYS A 120 3.99 16.27 -4.09
C CYS A 120 5.33 16.86 -4.55
N GLN A 121 5.43 17.29 -5.81
CA GLN A 121 6.61 17.95 -6.35
C GLN A 121 6.23 19.26 -7.05
N LEU A 122 5.86 20.29 -6.29
CA LEU A 122 6.04 21.70 -6.64
C LEU A 122 6.26 22.53 -5.38
#